data_AF-A0A8B6Y3J8-F1
#
_entry.id   AF-A0A8B6Y3J8-F1
#
_cell.length_a   1.000
_cell.length_b   1.000
_cell.length_c   1.000
_cell.angle_alpha   90.00
_cell.angle_beta   90.00
_cell.angle_gamma   90.00
#
_symmetry.space_group_name_H-M   'P 1'
#
loop_
_entity.id
_entity.type
_entity.pdbx_description
1 polymer ?
#
loop_
_entity_poly.entity_id
_entity_poly.type
_entity_poly.pdbx_seq_one_letter_code
_entity_poly.pdbx_strand_id
1 'polypeptide(L)'
;MALWNRLVPIKNGVRTFSPIMFKRLKKLGINKTDPDSLSSNEISKFVRLNFDKDTITWQRVMDTNDRFLRKITIGQAQTEIDHARECQFDISVGSEIMAILALATSLKDMRERLGNIVVASDKEENPITADDLGVGGALTVLMKDTIKPNLMQTLEGTPVFVHAGPFANIAHGNSSIIADKIALKMVGENGFVITEAGFGADIGMEKFFNIKCRSSGLVPTCAVIVATIRALKMHGGGPKVVAGTPLAEEYKTEIDDIVICNINVNYVIY
;
A
#
# COMPACT_ATOMS: atom_id res chain seq x y z
N MET A 1 -13.84 -2.09 33.70
CA MET A 1 -14.97 -1.12 33.69
C MET A 1 -14.63 0.21 33.02
N ALA A 2 -13.57 0.95 33.42
CA ALA A 2 -13.30 2.28 32.84
C ALA A 2 -13.17 2.30 31.29
N LEU A 3 -12.41 1.36 30.71
CA LEU A 3 -12.23 1.29 29.25
C LEU A 3 -13.53 0.94 28.51
N TRP A 4 -14.34 0.03 29.09
CA TRP A 4 -15.67 -0.32 28.58
C TRP A 4 -16.61 0.89 28.52
N ASN A 5 -16.64 1.69 29.59
CA ASN A 5 -17.47 2.89 29.64
C ASN A 5 -17.03 3.97 28.64
N ARG A 6 -15.76 3.98 28.22
CA ARG A 6 -15.27 4.89 27.17
C ARG A 6 -15.57 4.38 25.77
N LEU A 7 -15.39 3.08 25.53
CA LEU A 7 -15.60 2.46 24.22
C LEU A 7 -17.09 2.32 23.90
N VAL A 8 -17.90 1.90 24.86
CA VAL A 8 -19.33 1.67 24.70
C VAL A 8 -20.09 2.54 25.72
N PRO A 9 -20.06 3.88 25.59
CA PRO A 9 -20.68 4.77 26.56
C PRO A 9 -22.20 4.60 26.56
N ILE A 10 -22.82 4.85 27.72
CA ILE A 10 -24.27 4.96 27.82
C ILE A 10 -24.68 6.28 27.16
N LYS A 11 -25.52 6.22 26.12
CA LYS A 11 -26.13 7.38 25.49
C LYS A 11 -27.64 7.25 25.59
N ASN A 12 -28.31 8.25 26.16
CA ASN A 12 -29.75 8.22 26.40
C ASN A 12 -30.22 6.95 27.16
N GLY A 13 -29.44 6.51 28.14
CA GLY A 13 -29.76 5.33 28.96
C GLY A 13 -29.44 3.97 28.31
N VAL A 14 -28.93 3.93 27.07
CA VAL A 14 -28.68 2.68 26.35
C VAL A 14 -27.22 2.59 25.88
N ARG A 15 -26.64 1.39 25.96
CA ARG A 15 -25.35 1.07 25.31
C ARG A 15 -25.60 0.51 23.92
N THR A 16 -24.80 0.93 22.96
CA THR A 16 -24.86 0.40 21.59
C THR A 16 -23.47 0.16 21.05
N PHE A 17 -23.29 -0.97 20.36
CA PHE A 17 -22.06 -1.22 19.62
C PHE A 17 -22.06 -0.43 18.31
N SER A 18 -20.90 0.14 17.97
CA SER A 18 -20.69 0.72 16.64
C SER A 18 -20.41 -0.37 15.59
N PRO A 19 -20.60 -0.12 14.28
CA PRO A 19 -20.40 -1.12 13.24
C PRO A 19 -19.04 -1.85 13.29
N ILE A 20 -17.98 -1.13 13.62
CA ILE A 20 -16.61 -1.67 13.73
C ILE A 20 -16.45 -2.64 14.92
N MET A 21 -17.19 -2.42 16.01
CA MET A 21 -17.13 -3.27 17.21
C MET A 21 -17.70 -4.67 16.95
N PHE A 22 -18.67 -4.81 16.04
CA PHE A 22 -19.17 -6.12 15.64
C PHE A 22 -18.10 -6.97 14.96
N LYS A 23 -17.14 -6.36 14.23
CA LYS A 23 -16.00 -7.09 13.67
C LYS A 23 -15.12 -7.68 14.79
N ARG A 24 -14.86 -6.89 15.85
CA ARG A 24 -14.11 -7.34 17.02
C ARG A 24 -14.82 -8.48 17.76
N LEU A 25 -16.13 -8.34 17.99
CA LEU A 25 -16.94 -9.39 18.63
C LEU A 25 -16.89 -10.70 17.85
N LYS A 26 -17.08 -10.63 16.52
CA LYS A 26 -16.97 -11.78 15.64
C LYS A 26 -15.59 -12.44 15.72
N LYS A 27 -14.52 -11.64 15.71
CA LYS A 27 -13.14 -12.13 15.85
C LYS A 27 -12.89 -12.86 17.17
N LEU A 28 -13.54 -12.42 18.24
CA LEU A 28 -13.47 -13.04 19.56
C LEU A 28 -14.43 -14.23 19.75
N GLY A 29 -15.21 -14.60 18.73
CA GLY A 29 -16.22 -15.66 18.84
C GLY A 29 -17.41 -15.28 19.72
N ILE A 30 -17.66 -13.99 19.92
CA ILE A 30 -18.77 -13.49 20.73
C ILE A 30 -19.94 -13.15 19.80
N ASN A 31 -21.03 -13.92 19.89
CA ASN A 31 -22.23 -13.75 19.05
C ASN A 31 -23.27 -12.79 19.64
N LYS A 32 -23.02 -12.27 20.85
CA LYS A 32 -23.92 -11.35 21.55
C LYS A 32 -23.87 -9.96 20.90
N THR A 33 -25.04 -9.39 20.63
CA THR A 33 -25.18 -8.07 20.00
C THR A 33 -25.63 -6.97 20.97
N ASP A 34 -26.16 -7.35 22.13
CA ASP A 34 -26.50 -6.43 23.21
C ASP A 34 -25.29 -6.23 24.14
N PRO A 35 -24.75 -5.01 24.26
CA PRO A 35 -23.63 -4.72 25.17
C PRO A 35 -23.88 -5.15 26.62
N ASP A 36 -25.12 -5.04 27.12
CA ASP A 36 -25.43 -5.32 28.52
C ASP A 36 -25.55 -6.82 28.81
N SER A 37 -25.58 -7.66 27.76
CA SER A 37 -25.58 -9.13 27.86
C SER A 37 -24.18 -9.76 27.96
N LEU A 38 -23.11 -8.97 27.80
CA LEU A 38 -21.73 -9.48 27.88
C LEU A 38 -21.36 -9.75 29.35
N SER A 39 -20.75 -10.91 29.59
CA SER A 39 -20.12 -11.25 30.86
C SER A 39 -18.87 -10.40 31.10
N SER A 40 -18.45 -10.29 32.36
CA SER A 40 -17.22 -9.57 32.73
C SER A 40 -15.98 -10.06 31.96
N ASN A 41 -15.90 -11.36 31.65
CA ASN A 41 -14.80 -11.95 30.88
C ASN A 41 -14.85 -11.52 29.40
N GLU A 42 -16.04 -11.57 28.78
CA GLU A 42 -16.25 -11.09 27.41
C GLU A 42 -15.95 -9.59 27.28
N ILE A 43 -16.42 -8.77 28.24
CA ILE A 43 -16.09 -7.34 28.30
C ILE A 43 -14.58 -7.15 28.38
N SER A 44 -13.89 -7.90 29.24
CA SER A 44 -12.42 -7.79 29.40
C SER A 44 -11.68 -8.08 28.10
N LYS A 45 -12.02 -9.19 27.42
CA LYS A 45 -11.44 -9.58 26.13
C LYS A 45 -11.79 -8.62 24.99
N PHE A 46 -12.99 -8.04 25.03
CA PHE A 46 -13.44 -7.09 24.02
C PHE A 46 -12.66 -5.77 24.11
N VAL A 47 -12.52 -5.20 25.31
CA VAL A 47 -11.91 -3.86 25.47
C VAL A 47 -10.39 -3.89 25.49
N ARG A 48 -9.76 -5.01 25.87
CA ARG A 48 -8.30 -5.11 25.93
C ARG A 48 -7.77 -5.87 24.72
N LEU A 49 -6.85 -5.23 24.00
CA LEU A 49 -6.13 -5.85 22.89
C LEU A 49 -4.90 -6.65 23.35
N ASN A 50 -4.43 -6.48 24.60
CA ASN A 50 -3.27 -7.18 25.15
C ASN A 50 -2.04 -7.15 24.22
N PHE A 51 -1.75 -5.97 23.70
CA PHE A 51 -0.67 -5.71 22.76
C PHE A 51 0.69 -6.22 23.27
N ASP A 52 1.45 -6.91 22.41
CA ASP A 52 2.88 -7.14 22.62
C ASP A 52 3.68 -6.05 21.90
N LYS A 53 4.40 -5.22 22.69
CA LYS A 53 5.12 -4.04 22.18
C LYS A 53 6.23 -4.42 21.21
N ASP A 54 6.82 -5.60 21.36
CA ASP A 54 7.96 -6.05 20.57
C ASP A 54 7.52 -6.58 19.19
N THR A 55 6.21 -6.80 19.02
CA THR A 55 5.61 -7.27 17.75
C THR A 55 5.06 -6.14 16.88
N ILE A 56 5.26 -4.86 17.26
CA ILE A 56 4.82 -3.71 16.44
C ILE A 56 5.57 -3.71 15.11
N THR A 57 4.87 -4.11 14.05
CA THR A 57 5.37 -4.05 12.67
C THR A 57 5.11 -2.69 12.03
N TRP A 58 4.12 -1.96 12.53
CA TRP A 58 3.69 -0.68 11.94
C TRP A 58 4.68 0.47 12.22
N GLN A 59 5.28 0.99 11.16
CA GLN A 59 6.22 2.11 11.20
C GLN A 59 5.54 3.43 10.84
N ARG A 60 6.23 4.54 11.13
CA ARG A 60 5.78 5.89 10.74
C ARG A 60 6.25 6.18 9.33
N VAL A 61 5.68 7.22 8.70
CA VAL A 61 6.10 7.63 7.36
C VAL A 61 6.28 9.14 7.26
N MET A 62 7.17 9.55 6.35
CA MET A 62 7.39 10.94 5.94
C MET A 62 7.80 10.97 4.47
N ASP A 63 7.35 11.94 3.69
CA ASP A 63 7.74 12.06 2.29
C ASP A 63 8.99 12.94 2.10
N THR A 64 10.06 12.55 2.78
CA THR A 64 11.36 13.23 2.73
C THR A 64 12.48 12.20 2.78
N ASN A 65 13.57 12.44 2.04
CA ASN A 65 14.77 11.62 2.10
C ASN A 65 15.58 11.92 3.37
N ASP A 66 15.11 11.44 4.53
CA ASP A 66 15.81 11.59 5.82
C ASP A 66 16.33 10.24 6.33
N ARG A 67 17.66 10.06 6.29
CA ARG A 67 18.29 8.83 6.72
C ARG A 67 18.40 8.69 8.24
N PHE A 68 18.32 9.79 9.00
CA PHE A 68 18.47 9.77 10.46
C PHE A 68 17.25 9.17 11.16
N LEU A 69 16.10 9.13 10.49
CA LEU A 69 14.86 8.55 11.02
C LEU A 69 14.73 7.03 10.79
N ARG A 70 15.73 6.38 10.19
CA ARG A 70 15.72 4.92 9.92
C ARG A 70 15.76 4.06 11.16
N LYS A 71 16.24 4.59 12.30
CA LYS A 71 16.19 3.93 13.60
C LYS A 71 16.26 4.98 14.69
N ILE A 72 15.18 5.10 15.47
CA ILE A 72 15.05 6.08 16.54
C ILE A 72 14.40 5.46 17.77
N THR A 73 14.58 6.09 18.92
CA THR A 73 13.85 5.75 20.16
C THR A 73 12.82 6.82 20.44
N ILE A 74 11.57 6.41 20.70
CA ILE A 74 10.46 7.32 21.05
C ILE A 74 10.06 7.14 22.52
N GLY A 75 9.06 7.90 22.98
CA GLY A 75 8.51 7.76 24.34
C GLY A 75 9.46 8.22 25.44
N GLN A 76 10.34 9.19 25.14
CA GLN A 76 11.34 9.69 26.10
C GLN A 76 10.80 10.76 27.05
N ALA A 77 9.58 11.25 26.83
CA ALA A 77 8.96 12.26 27.68
C ALA A 77 8.54 11.65 29.03
N GLN A 78 8.54 12.47 30.09
CA GLN A 78 8.13 12.05 31.44
C GLN A 78 6.68 11.55 31.51
N THR A 79 5.81 11.92 30.56
CA THR A 79 4.43 11.41 30.49
C THR A 79 4.33 10.01 29.89
N GLU A 80 5.40 9.50 29.27
CA GLU A 80 5.45 8.23 28.53
C GLU A 80 6.40 7.21 29.17
N ILE A 81 6.63 7.32 30.48
CA ILE A 81 7.48 6.39 31.26
C ILE A 81 7.02 4.95 30.99
N ASP A 82 8.00 4.04 30.85
CA ASP A 82 7.80 2.61 30.52
C ASP A 82 7.18 2.33 29.14
N HIS A 83 7.00 3.34 28.30
CA HIS A 83 6.49 3.21 26.92
C HIS A 83 7.54 3.54 25.85
N ALA A 84 8.80 3.77 26.25
CA ALA A 84 9.92 3.91 25.33
C ALA A 84 10.09 2.66 24.46
N ARG A 85 10.35 2.85 23.17
CA ARG A 85 10.61 1.77 22.20
C ARG A 85 11.41 2.27 21.01
N GLU A 86 12.07 1.33 20.32
CA GLU A 86 12.63 1.58 18.99
C GLU A 86 11.52 1.65 17.93
N CYS A 87 11.70 2.53 16.94
CA CYS A 87 10.89 2.56 15.72
C CYS A 87 11.67 3.19 14.55
N GLN A 88 11.05 3.26 13.38
CA GLN A 88 11.59 3.96 12.22
C GLN A 88 10.53 4.79 11.50
N PHE A 89 11.00 5.67 10.60
CA PHE A 89 10.20 6.25 9.54
C PHE A 89 10.60 5.67 8.19
N ASP A 90 9.60 5.29 7.40
CA ASP A 90 9.75 4.95 5.99
C ASP A 90 9.35 6.15 5.11
N ILE A 91 9.78 6.15 3.86
CA ILE A 91 9.26 7.12 2.89
C ILE A 91 7.78 6.79 2.60
N SER A 92 6.92 7.81 2.45
CA SER A 92 5.46 7.65 2.35
C SER A 92 4.99 6.63 1.29
N VAL A 93 5.67 6.55 0.14
CA VAL A 93 5.37 5.58 -0.93
C VAL A 93 5.64 4.12 -0.55
N GLY A 94 6.40 3.88 0.52
CA GLY A 94 6.63 2.57 1.12
C GLY A 94 5.52 2.11 2.07
N SER A 95 4.52 2.96 2.37
CA SER A 95 3.41 2.60 3.24
C SER A 95 2.50 1.53 2.64
N GLU A 96 2.03 0.59 3.45
CA GLU A 96 0.95 -0.34 3.05
C GLU A 96 -0.32 0.41 2.63
N ILE A 97 -0.58 1.60 3.20
CA ILE A 97 -1.71 2.45 2.80
C ILE A 97 -1.60 2.85 1.31
N MET A 98 -0.39 3.11 0.81
CA MET A 98 -0.15 3.41 -0.61
C MET A 98 -0.44 2.18 -1.49
N ALA A 99 -0.02 0.99 -1.06
CA ALA A 99 -0.32 -0.25 -1.76
C ALA A 99 -1.83 -0.53 -1.80
N ILE A 100 -2.54 -0.28 -0.70
CA ILE A 100 -4.00 -0.40 -0.61
C ILE A 100 -4.69 0.61 -1.54
N LEU A 101 -4.24 1.87 -1.56
CA LEU A 101 -4.77 2.89 -2.47
C LEU A 101 -4.64 2.45 -3.93
N ALA A 102 -3.50 1.87 -4.31
CA ALA A 102 -3.26 1.41 -5.66
C ALA A 102 -4.09 0.15 -6.03
N LEU A 103 -4.36 -0.75 -5.09
CA LEU A 103 -5.12 -1.98 -5.34
C LEU A 103 -6.63 -1.88 -5.07
N ALA A 104 -7.10 -0.81 -4.44
CA ALA A 104 -8.52 -0.65 -4.17
C ALA A 104 -9.33 -0.51 -5.46
N THR A 105 -10.51 -1.14 -5.48
CA THR A 105 -11.46 -1.07 -6.60
C THR A 105 -12.63 -0.13 -6.34
N SER A 106 -12.82 0.28 -5.09
CA SER A 106 -13.86 1.21 -4.63
C SER A 106 -13.53 1.75 -3.23
N LEU A 107 -14.25 2.77 -2.77
CA LEU A 107 -14.13 3.27 -1.40
C LEU A 107 -14.46 2.19 -0.35
N LYS A 108 -15.45 1.33 -0.65
CA LYS A 108 -15.85 0.22 0.23
C LYS A 108 -14.74 -0.83 0.33
N ASP A 109 -14.13 -1.19 -0.79
CA ASP A 109 -12.99 -2.10 -0.84
C ASP A 109 -11.76 -1.52 -0.12
N MET A 110 -11.45 -0.24 -0.35
CA MET A 110 -10.37 0.46 0.35
C MET A 110 -10.59 0.45 1.87
N ARG A 111 -11.81 0.74 2.33
CA ARG A 111 -12.17 0.68 3.76
C ARG A 111 -11.94 -0.70 4.36
N GLU A 112 -12.31 -1.76 3.65
CA GLU A 112 -12.13 -3.12 4.13
C GLU A 112 -10.65 -3.47 4.24
N ARG A 113 -9.85 -3.16 3.21
CA ARG A 113 -8.40 -3.36 3.21
C ARG A 113 -7.70 -2.57 4.31
N LEU A 114 -8.02 -1.29 4.46
CA LEU A 114 -7.49 -0.44 5.53
C LEU A 114 -7.81 -1.00 6.92
N GLY A 115 -9.00 -1.58 7.10
CA GLY A 115 -9.39 -2.21 8.36
C GLY A 115 -8.63 -3.50 8.68
N ASN A 116 -8.21 -4.23 7.65
CA ASN A 116 -7.52 -5.52 7.76
C ASN A 116 -5.99 -5.40 7.90
N ILE A 117 -5.43 -4.19 7.81
CA ILE A 117 -4.01 -3.93 8.10
C ILE A 117 -3.66 -4.50 9.47
N VAL A 118 -2.67 -5.39 9.53
CA VAL A 118 -2.12 -5.92 10.78
C VAL A 118 -1.03 -4.98 11.27
N VAL A 119 -1.17 -4.48 12.48
CA VAL A 119 -0.24 -3.49 13.06
C VAL A 119 0.72 -4.09 14.09
N ALA A 120 0.35 -5.24 14.67
CA ALA A 120 1.13 -6.04 15.61
C ALA A 120 0.41 -7.35 15.94
N SER A 121 0.91 -8.06 16.95
CA SER A 121 0.23 -9.17 17.62
C SER A 121 -0.09 -8.86 19.08
N ASP A 122 -1.06 -9.58 19.63
CA ASP A 122 -1.26 -9.66 21.08
C ASP A 122 -0.29 -10.65 21.73
N LYS A 123 -0.31 -10.72 23.06
CA LYS A 123 0.53 -11.64 23.86
C LYS A 123 0.25 -13.13 23.61
N GLU A 124 -0.81 -13.47 22.89
CA GLU A 124 -1.16 -14.82 22.48
C GLU A 124 -0.86 -15.04 20.98
N GLU A 125 -0.06 -14.16 20.37
CA GLU A 125 0.34 -14.16 18.96
C GLU A 125 -0.80 -13.94 17.95
N ASN A 126 -2.00 -13.55 18.41
CA ASN A 126 -3.08 -13.23 17.49
C ASN A 126 -2.85 -11.86 16.84
N PRO A 127 -3.13 -11.71 15.53
CA PRO A 127 -2.93 -10.43 14.85
C PRO A 127 -3.85 -9.36 15.43
N ILE A 128 -3.35 -8.13 15.59
CA ILE A 128 -4.13 -6.94 15.92
C ILE A 128 -4.23 -6.09 14.66
N THR A 129 -5.45 -5.76 14.26
CA THR A 129 -5.75 -5.01 13.03
C THR A 129 -6.07 -3.54 13.30
N ALA A 130 -6.05 -2.71 12.26
CA ALA A 130 -6.53 -1.33 12.33
C ALA A 130 -8.01 -1.23 12.75
N ASP A 131 -8.84 -2.22 12.42
CA ASP A 131 -10.22 -2.29 12.91
C ASP A 131 -10.33 -2.69 14.39
N ASP A 132 -9.42 -3.52 14.91
CA ASP A 132 -9.34 -3.79 16.35
C ASP A 132 -8.98 -2.51 17.15
N LEU A 133 -8.17 -1.62 16.57
CA LEU A 133 -7.86 -0.29 17.12
C LEU A 133 -9.01 0.72 16.96
N GLY A 134 -10.04 0.41 16.17
CA GLY A 134 -11.15 1.31 15.91
C GLY A 134 -10.86 2.41 14.88
N VAL A 135 -9.75 2.34 14.13
CA VAL A 135 -9.28 3.45 13.28
C VAL A 135 -9.55 3.29 11.78
N GLY A 136 -9.97 2.10 11.30
CA GLY A 136 -10.17 1.86 9.87
C GLY A 136 -11.16 2.83 9.19
N GLY A 137 -12.19 3.27 9.93
CA GLY A 137 -13.12 4.31 9.46
C GLY A 137 -12.45 5.69 9.32
N ALA A 138 -11.67 6.10 10.32
CA ALA A 138 -10.96 7.38 10.31
C ALA A 138 -9.90 7.41 9.19
N LEU A 139 -9.15 6.32 9.00
CA LEU A 139 -8.22 6.17 7.87
C LEU A 139 -8.94 6.35 6.53
N THR A 140 -10.11 5.74 6.37
CA THR A 140 -10.90 5.86 5.14
C THR A 140 -11.38 7.29 4.89
N VAL A 141 -11.75 8.02 5.94
CA VAL A 141 -12.15 9.44 5.82
C VAL A 141 -10.99 10.28 5.32
N LEU A 142 -9.77 10.08 5.85
CA LEU A 142 -8.58 10.79 5.37
C LEU A 142 -8.24 10.46 3.91
N MET A 143 -8.54 9.24 3.47
CA MET A 143 -8.28 8.77 2.10
C MET A 143 -9.45 9.02 1.13
N LYS A 144 -10.56 9.62 1.58
CA LYS A 144 -11.81 9.74 0.81
C LYS A 144 -11.63 10.49 -0.51
N ASP A 145 -10.87 11.58 -0.49
CA ASP A 145 -10.59 12.35 -1.70
C ASP A 145 -9.35 11.80 -2.42
N THR A 146 -8.38 11.29 -1.66
CA THR A 146 -7.16 10.66 -2.18
C THR A 146 -7.45 9.48 -3.11
N ILE A 147 -8.59 8.79 -2.98
CA ILE A 147 -8.95 7.67 -3.87
C ILE A 147 -9.30 8.10 -5.31
N LYS A 148 -9.50 9.41 -5.56
CA LYS A 148 -9.88 9.94 -6.87
C LYS A 148 -8.64 10.19 -7.73
N PRO A 149 -8.53 9.57 -8.92
CA PRO A 149 -7.40 9.83 -9.82
C PRO A 149 -7.30 11.28 -10.27
N ASN A 150 -6.07 11.79 -10.39
CA ASN A 150 -5.81 13.12 -10.91
C ASN A 150 -5.76 13.09 -12.45
N LEU A 151 -6.62 13.85 -13.11
CA LEU A 151 -6.59 14.02 -14.56
C LEU A 151 -5.62 15.13 -14.94
N MET A 152 -4.69 14.81 -15.85
CA MET A 152 -3.72 15.70 -16.45
C MET A 152 -3.73 15.50 -17.97
N GLN A 153 -2.79 16.14 -18.68
CA GLN A 153 -2.61 15.96 -20.11
C GLN A 153 -1.12 15.92 -20.49
N THR A 154 -0.80 15.28 -21.60
CA THR A 154 0.51 15.37 -22.26
C THR A 154 0.69 16.73 -22.94
N LEU A 155 1.88 16.98 -23.49
CA LEU A 155 2.15 18.18 -24.31
C LEU A 155 1.27 18.28 -25.56
N GLU A 156 0.78 17.14 -26.07
CA GLU A 156 -0.10 17.05 -27.25
C GLU A 156 -1.59 17.02 -26.88
N GLY A 157 -1.93 17.18 -25.59
CA GLY A 157 -3.32 17.20 -25.12
C GLY A 157 -3.93 15.81 -24.88
N THR A 158 -3.16 14.73 -24.96
CA THR A 158 -3.64 13.38 -24.62
C THR A 158 -3.93 13.30 -23.12
N PRO A 159 -5.12 12.84 -22.67
CA PRO A 159 -5.45 12.75 -21.25
C PRO A 159 -4.59 11.71 -20.53
N VAL A 160 -4.17 12.03 -19.30
CA VAL A 160 -3.34 11.17 -18.45
C VAL A 160 -3.91 11.11 -17.04
N PHE A 161 -4.01 9.92 -16.45
CA PHE A 161 -4.25 9.79 -15.02
C PHE A 161 -2.93 9.59 -14.27
N VAL A 162 -2.69 10.41 -13.24
CA VAL A 162 -1.57 10.25 -12.31
C VAL A 162 -2.13 9.93 -10.93
N HIS A 163 -2.00 8.68 -10.49
CA HIS A 163 -2.64 8.24 -9.25
C HIS A 163 -1.98 7.01 -8.60
N ALA A 164 -1.66 7.17 -7.31
CA ALA A 164 -0.87 6.27 -6.49
C ALA A 164 0.56 6.04 -7.03
N GLY A 165 1.43 5.51 -6.18
CA GLY A 165 2.82 5.22 -6.52
C GLY A 165 3.50 4.34 -5.48
N PRO A 166 3.03 3.11 -5.25
CA PRO A 166 3.67 2.19 -4.32
C PRO A 166 5.03 1.75 -4.86
N PHE A 167 5.95 1.41 -3.96
CA PHE A 167 7.22 0.81 -4.38
C PHE A 167 7.03 -0.50 -5.14
N ALA A 168 7.92 -0.77 -6.08
CA ALA A 168 7.92 -2.00 -6.88
C ALA A 168 8.72 -3.15 -6.22
N ASN A 169 9.48 -2.90 -5.15
CA ASN A 169 10.21 -3.96 -4.42
C ASN A 169 9.36 -4.58 -3.30
N ILE A 170 8.90 -3.79 -2.33
CA ILE A 170 8.09 -4.22 -1.19
C ILE A 170 6.58 -4.25 -1.47
N ALA A 171 6.16 -3.66 -2.59
CA ALA A 171 4.79 -3.71 -3.09
C ALA A 171 4.81 -4.02 -4.61
N HIS A 172 3.74 -3.66 -5.32
CA HIS A 172 3.50 -4.08 -6.71
C HIS A 172 3.92 -3.07 -7.78
N GLY A 173 4.24 -1.82 -7.43
CA GLY A 173 4.89 -0.90 -8.37
C GLY A 173 4.03 -0.42 -9.54
N ASN A 174 2.71 -0.30 -9.37
CA ASN A 174 1.81 0.19 -10.41
C ASN A 174 0.93 1.34 -9.92
N SER A 175 0.46 2.15 -10.87
CA SER A 175 -0.65 3.09 -10.66
C SER A 175 -1.93 2.37 -10.24
N SER A 176 -2.90 3.12 -9.73
CA SER A 176 -4.11 2.52 -9.15
C SER A 176 -5.01 1.78 -10.14
N ILE A 177 -5.68 0.73 -9.67
CA ILE A 177 -6.73 0.01 -10.41
C ILE A 177 -7.91 0.92 -10.77
N ILE A 178 -8.29 1.85 -9.89
CA ILE A 178 -9.40 2.77 -10.15
C ILE A 178 -9.09 3.68 -11.36
N ALA A 179 -7.86 4.17 -11.49
CA ALA A 179 -7.44 4.97 -12.65
C ALA A 179 -7.58 4.17 -13.96
N ASP A 180 -7.07 2.94 -14.01
CA ASP A 180 -7.19 2.06 -15.19
C ASP A 180 -8.67 1.81 -15.55
N LYS A 181 -9.50 1.49 -14.54
CA LYS A 181 -10.94 1.22 -14.76
C LYS A 181 -11.69 2.44 -15.28
N ILE A 182 -11.40 3.63 -14.76
CA ILE A 182 -12.01 4.87 -15.23
C ILE A 182 -11.53 5.15 -16.67
N ALA A 183 -10.23 5.04 -16.94
CA ALA A 183 -9.67 5.24 -18.27
C ALA A 183 -10.32 4.32 -19.31
N LEU A 184 -10.45 3.02 -19.00
CA LEU A 184 -11.08 2.03 -19.89
C LEU A 184 -12.55 2.33 -20.18
N LYS A 185 -13.25 2.99 -19.25
CA LYS A 185 -14.63 3.44 -19.47
C LYS A 185 -14.73 4.74 -20.27
N MET A 186 -13.67 5.55 -20.27
CA MET A 186 -13.66 6.86 -20.93
C MET A 186 -13.10 6.82 -22.36
N VAL A 187 -12.20 5.88 -22.67
CA VAL A 187 -11.42 5.92 -23.91
C VAL A 187 -12.25 5.63 -25.19
N GLY A 188 -13.45 5.07 -25.05
CA GLY A 188 -14.36 4.75 -26.17
C GLY A 188 -14.01 3.43 -26.88
N GLU A 189 -14.82 3.05 -27.87
CA GLU A 189 -14.71 1.73 -28.54
C GLU A 189 -13.40 1.50 -29.29
N ASN A 190 -12.81 2.57 -29.84
CA ASN A 190 -11.56 2.52 -30.61
C ASN A 190 -10.36 3.06 -29.83
N GLY A 191 -10.53 3.29 -28.53
CA GLY A 191 -9.48 3.79 -27.65
C GLY A 191 -8.71 2.66 -26.98
N PHE A 192 -7.51 2.97 -26.50
CA PHE A 192 -6.68 2.04 -25.72
C PHE A 192 -6.13 2.74 -24.47
N VAL A 193 -5.88 1.97 -23.42
CA VAL A 193 -5.28 2.51 -22.18
C VAL A 193 -3.87 1.96 -22.05
N ILE A 194 -2.90 2.87 -22.05
CA ILE A 194 -1.50 2.53 -21.75
C ILE A 194 -1.24 2.76 -20.25
N THR A 195 -0.73 1.75 -19.57
CA THR A 195 -0.24 1.83 -18.19
C THR A 195 1.18 1.27 -18.10
N GLU A 196 1.87 1.53 -17.00
CA GLU A 196 3.23 1.04 -16.75
C GLU A 196 3.39 0.26 -15.44
N ALA A 197 4.55 -0.37 -15.30
CA ALA A 197 5.00 -1.04 -14.09
C ALA A 197 6.44 -0.63 -13.77
N GLY A 198 6.75 -0.40 -12.49
CA GLY A 198 8.08 0.00 -12.05
C GLY A 198 9.11 -1.15 -12.09
N PHE A 199 10.39 -0.82 -12.29
CA PHE A 199 11.50 -1.77 -12.53
C PHE A 199 11.36 -2.55 -13.85
N GLY A 200 12.10 -3.65 -13.99
CA GLY A 200 12.10 -4.51 -15.17
C GLY A 200 10.92 -5.49 -15.21
N ALA A 201 10.89 -6.32 -16.26
CA ALA A 201 9.85 -7.32 -16.46
C ALA A 201 9.77 -8.36 -15.32
N ASP A 202 10.93 -8.67 -14.75
CA ASP A 202 11.17 -9.62 -13.68
C ASP A 202 10.50 -9.23 -12.35
N ILE A 203 10.26 -7.93 -12.14
CA ILE A 203 9.64 -7.42 -10.90
C ILE A 203 8.31 -6.73 -11.19
N GLY A 204 8.31 -5.64 -11.96
CA GLY A 204 7.13 -4.80 -12.14
C GLY A 204 6.04 -5.51 -12.93
N MET A 205 6.42 -6.09 -14.07
CA MET A 205 5.47 -6.78 -14.94
C MET A 205 4.96 -8.07 -14.30
N GLU A 206 5.83 -8.87 -13.67
CA GLU A 206 5.43 -10.05 -12.90
C GLU A 206 4.33 -9.70 -11.89
N LYS A 207 4.54 -8.66 -11.08
CA LYS A 207 3.57 -8.19 -10.09
C LYS A 207 2.33 -7.56 -10.71
N PHE A 208 2.47 -6.87 -11.85
CA PHE A 208 1.33 -6.36 -12.60
C PHE A 208 0.38 -7.50 -12.99
N PHE A 209 0.90 -8.57 -13.60
CA PHE A 209 0.09 -9.71 -14.02
C PHE A 209 -0.43 -10.53 -12.83
N ASN A 210 0.43 -10.85 -11.86
CA ASN A 210 0.09 -11.79 -10.79
C ASN A 210 -0.65 -11.14 -9.61
N ILE A 211 -0.52 -9.83 -9.42
CA ILE A 211 -1.18 -9.08 -8.33
C ILE A 211 -2.23 -8.12 -8.88
N LYS A 212 -1.85 -7.14 -9.72
CA LYS A 212 -2.76 -6.07 -10.17
C LYS A 212 -3.88 -6.62 -11.05
N CYS A 213 -3.57 -7.39 -12.10
CA CYS A 213 -4.58 -7.98 -13.00
C CYS A 213 -5.50 -8.96 -12.26
N ARG A 214 -4.93 -9.83 -11.41
CA ARG A 214 -5.73 -10.76 -10.58
C ARG A 214 -6.68 -10.02 -9.63
N SER A 215 -6.22 -8.92 -9.02
CA SER A 215 -7.04 -8.11 -8.10
C SER A 215 -8.07 -7.25 -8.83
N SER A 216 -7.74 -6.75 -10.01
CA SER A 216 -8.59 -5.83 -10.79
C SER A 216 -9.64 -6.56 -11.63
N GLY A 217 -9.33 -7.78 -12.07
CA GLY A 217 -10.04 -8.53 -13.09
C GLY A 217 -9.74 -8.06 -14.52
N LEU A 218 -8.79 -7.13 -14.70
CA LEU A 218 -8.41 -6.62 -16.02
C LEU A 218 -7.43 -7.58 -16.70
N VAL A 219 -7.62 -7.76 -18.01
CA VAL A 219 -6.74 -8.58 -18.86
C VAL A 219 -6.13 -7.66 -19.90
N PRO A 220 -4.80 -7.50 -19.93
CA PRO A 220 -4.15 -6.69 -20.94
C PRO A 220 -4.12 -7.39 -22.30
N THR A 221 -4.20 -6.60 -23.36
CA THR A 221 -4.26 -7.07 -24.76
C THR A 221 -2.87 -7.23 -25.35
N CYS A 222 -1.91 -6.38 -24.96
CA CYS A 222 -0.51 -6.55 -25.34
C CYS A 222 0.45 -5.90 -24.34
N ALA A 223 1.74 -6.21 -24.46
CA ALA A 223 2.82 -5.63 -23.68
C ALA A 223 3.88 -5.01 -24.59
N VAL A 224 4.48 -3.91 -24.13
CA VAL A 224 5.58 -3.21 -24.80
C VAL A 224 6.80 -3.23 -23.89
N ILE A 225 7.86 -3.88 -24.38
CA ILE A 225 9.13 -4.00 -23.69
C ILE A 225 10.06 -2.89 -24.19
N VAL A 226 10.58 -2.06 -23.27
CA VAL A 226 11.44 -0.92 -23.62
C VAL A 226 12.90 -1.29 -23.40
N ALA A 227 13.65 -1.35 -24.51
CA ALA A 227 15.08 -1.58 -24.52
C ALA A 227 15.82 -0.34 -25.03
N THR A 228 17.08 -0.17 -24.60
CA THR A 228 18.00 0.78 -25.24
C THR A 228 19.30 0.07 -25.57
N ILE A 229 19.94 0.45 -26.69
CA ILE A 229 21.24 -0.11 -27.10
C ILE A 229 22.27 0.01 -25.97
N ARG A 230 22.27 1.14 -25.24
CA ARG A 230 23.18 1.35 -24.10
C ARG A 230 22.91 0.37 -22.96
N ALA A 231 21.64 0.15 -22.59
CA ALA A 231 21.31 -0.82 -21.54
C ALA A 231 21.73 -2.25 -21.95
N LEU A 232 21.44 -2.64 -23.19
CA LEU A 232 21.80 -3.96 -23.71
C LEU A 232 23.32 -4.18 -23.70
N LYS A 233 24.10 -3.21 -24.18
CA LYS A 233 25.57 -3.28 -24.15
C LYS A 233 26.12 -3.33 -22.73
N MET A 234 25.58 -2.53 -21.80
CA MET A 234 26.01 -2.52 -20.40
C MET A 234 25.74 -3.87 -19.72
N HIS A 235 24.57 -4.47 -19.97
CA HIS A 235 24.24 -5.79 -19.42
C HIS A 235 24.95 -6.94 -20.15
N GLY A 236 25.37 -6.73 -21.39
CA GLY A 236 26.19 -7.66 -22.18
C GLY A 236 27.69 -7.62 -21.85
N GLY A 237 28.13 -6.89 -20.82
CA GLY A 237 29.53 -6.81 -20.38
C GLY A 237 30.27 -5.52 -20.74
N GLY A 238 29.57 -4.53 -21.30
CA GLY A 238 30.14 -3.22 -21.61
C GLY A 238 30.54 -2.40 -20.37
N PRO A 239 31.43 -1.39 -20.51
CA PRO A 239 31.91 -0.58 -19.38
C PRO A 239 30.78 0.11 -18.62
N LYS A 240 30.90 0.28 -17.30
CA LYS A 240 29.84 0.94 -16.51
C LYS A 240 29.57 2.37 -17.00
N VAL A 241 28.30 2.68 -17.26
CA VAL A 241 27.86 4.04 -17.61
C VAL A 241 27.71 4.87 -16.33
N VAL A 242 28.46 5.98 -16.22
CA VAL A 242 28.38 6.92 -15.09
C VAL A 242 27.80 8.26 -15.59
N ALA A 243 26.87 8.82 -14.83
CA ALA A 243 26.27 10.10 -15.20
C ALA A 243 27.33 11.21 -15.19
N GLY A 244 27.34 12.05 -16.23
CA GLY A 244 28.29 13.17 -16.36
C GLY A 244 29.64 12.81 -17.00
N THR A 245 29.91 11.53 -17.29
CA THR A 245 31.12 11.12 -18.00
C THR A 245 30.84 10.86 -19.48
N PRO A 246 31.80 11.10 -20.40
CA PRO A 246 31.66 10.69 -21.80
C PRO A 246 31.36 9.20 -21.92
N LEU A 247 30.58 8.83 -22.94
CA LEU A 247 30.33 7.42 -23.26
C LEU A 247 31.61 6.77 -23.81
N ALA A 248 31.93 5.58 -23.32
CA ALA A 248 33.01 4.76 -23.84
C ALA A 248 32.77 4.37 -25.31
N GLU A 249 33.84 4.07 -26.05
CA GLU A 249 33.77 3.82 -27.50
C GLU A 249 32.92 2.60 -27.86
N GLU A 250 32.89 1.60 -26.99
CA GLU A 250 32.07 0.39 -27.11
C GLU A 250 30.57 0.73 -27.21
N TYR A 251 30.14 1.87 -26.66
CA TYR A 251 28.76 2.35 -26.79
C TYR A 251 28.47 3.03 -28.13
N LYS A 252 29.51 3.43 -28.88
CA LYS A 252 29.41 4.15 -30.16
C LYS A 252 29.58 3.26 -31.38
N THR A 253 30.23 2.11 -31.25
CA THR A 253 30.45 1.14 -32.34
C THR A 253 29.43 0.01 -32.33
N GLU A 254 29.23 -0.69 -33.45
CA GLU A 254 28.45 -1.94 -33.47
C GLU A 254 29.22 -3.05 -32.73
N ILE A 255 28.51 -3.97 -32.06
CA ILE A 255 29.10 -5.11 -31.35
C ILE A 255 28.34 -6.36 -31.81
N ASP A 256 29.06 -7.32 -32.39
CA ASP A 256 28.47 -8.51 -33.03
C ASP A 256 28.04 -9.60 -32.01
N ASP A 257 28.61 -9.59 -30.80
CA ASP A 257 28.34 -10.57 -29.73
C ASP A 257 27.74 -9.91 -28.48
N ILE A 258 26.46 -9.52 -28.53
CA ILE A 258 25.72 -9.09 -27.33
C ILE A 258 24.85 -10.25 -26.83
N VAL A 259 25.21 -10.81 -25.67
CA VAL A 259 24.30 -11.67 -24.90
C VAL A 259 23.18 -10.79 -24.33
N ILE A 260 21.94 -11.03 -24.77
CA ILE A 260 20.76 -10.30 -24.28
C ILE A 260 20.48 -10.74 -22.85
N CYS A 261 20.80 -9.87 -21.88
CA CYS A 261 20.39 -10.04 -20.48
C CYS A 261 19.65 -8.77 -20.00
N ASN A 262 18.48 -8.97 -19.38
CA ASN A 262 17.62 -7.96 -18.75
C ASN A 262 17.11 -6.83 -19.66
N ILE A 263 15.91 -7.03 -20.18
CA ILE A 263 15.14 -5.99 -20.87
C ILE A 263 14.09 -5.42 -19.89
N ASN A 264 14.05 -4.10 -19.77
CA ASN A 264 13.03 -3.42 -18.98
C ASN A 264 11.70 -3.38 -19.74
N VAL A 265 10.59 -3.54 -19.02
CA VAL A 265 9.25 -3.31 -19.58
C VAL A 265 8.79 -1.99 -19.03
N ASN A 266 8.28 -1.12 -19.89
CA ASN A 266 7.67 0.10 -19.38
C ASN A 266 6.18 0.19 -19.69
N TYR A 267 5.57 -0.57 -20.62
CA TYR A 267 4.14 -0.38 -20.89
C TYR A 267 3.35 -1.68 -21.11
N VAL A 268 2.12 -1.66 -20.62
CA VAL A 268 1.09 -2.66 -20.86
C VAL A 268 -0.13 -1.92 -21.40
N ILE A 269 -0.75 -2.50 -22.44
CA ILE A 269 -1.91 -1.92 -23.11
C ILE A 269 -3.13 -2.78 -22.81
N TYR A 270 -4.17 -2.15 -22.29
CA TYR A 270 -5.52 -2.70 -22.26
C TYR A 270 -6.24 -2.37 -23.57
#